data_AF-A0A392NIS2-F1
#
_entry.id   AF-A0A392NIS2-F1
#
_cell.length_a   1.000
_cell.length_b   1.000
_cell.length_c   1.000
_cell.angle_alpha   90.00
_cell.angle_beta   90.00
_cell.angle_gamma   90.00
#
_symmetry.space_group_name_H-M   'P 1'
#
loop_
_entity.id
_entity.type
_entity.pdbx_description
1 polymer ?
#
loop_
_entity_poly.entity_id
_entity_poly.type
_entity_poly.pdbx_seq_one_letter_code
_entity_poly.pdbx_strand_id
1 'polypeptide(L)'
;MKGVPCSSVPRHSKPKRVDLYYSSYCVRAVKSRKDDQKTACEVLLFHYEDMGIPWEVAKLGVRQGMWGAVKKFDPGLRTYKNERDSGAPLSRCANNAKINTK
;
A
#
# COMPACT_ATOMS: atom_id res chain seq x y z
N MET A 1 -6.29 -0.54 8.54
CA MET A 1 -6.17 0.92 8.34
C MET A 1 -7.55 1.50 8.06
N LYS A 2 -7.86 2.64 8.66
CA LYS A 2 -9.10 3.41 8.47
C LYS A 2 -8.74 4.89 8.42
N GLY A 3 -9.51 5.69 7.69
CA GLY A 3 -9.39 7.15 7.75
C GLY A 3 -9.57 7.67 9.18
N VAL A 4 -8.70 8.58 9.62
CA VAL A 4 -8.76 9.22 10.93
C VAL A 4 -8.77 10.75 10.79
N PRO A 5 -9.61 11.47 11.57
CA PRO A 5 -9.53 12.92 11.63
C PRO A 5 -8.15 13.36 12.11
N CYS A 6 -7.56 14.36 11.44
CA CYS A 6 -6.26 14.91 11.80
C CYS A 6 -6.29 16.42 11.58
N SER A 7 -6.29 17.19 12.68
CA SER A 7 -6.44 18.65 12.64
C SER A 7 -5.28 19.36 11.93
N SER A 8 -4.07 18.78 11.97
CA SER A 8 -2.89 19.30 11.27
C SER A 8 -2.92 19.07 9.75
N VAL A 9 -3.90 18.32 9.23
CA VAL A 9 -4.07 18.05 7.81
C VAL A 9 -5.49 18.44 7.39
N PRO A 10 -5.76 19.71 7.08
CA PRO A 10 -7.10 20.21 6.76
C PRO A 10 -7.63 19.69 5.41
N ARG A 11 -8.95 19.82 5.19
CA ARG A 11 -9.56 19.47 3.89
C ARG A 11 -9.20 20.52 2.83
N HIS A 12 -8.91 20.05 1.63
CA HIS A 12 -8.75 20.87 0.44
C HIS A 12 -9.83 20.50 -0.58
N SER A 13 -10.18 21.44 -1.46
CA SER A 13 -11.11 21.17 -2.58
C SER A 13 -10.47 20.23 -3.61
N LYS A 14 -9.16 20.33 -3.80
CA LYS A 14 -8.34 19.44 -4.63
C LYS A 14 -6.96 19.25 -3.97
N PRO A 15 -6.45 18.02 -3.84
CA PRO A 15 -7.14 16.75 -4.08
C PRO A 15 -8.30 16.52 -3.10
N LYS A 16 -9.34 15.81 -3.55
CA LYS A 16 -10.49 15.42 -2.71
C LYS A 16 -10.03 14.43 -1.64
N ARG A 17 -10.37 14.71 -0.38
CA ARG A 17 -10.17 13.75 0.71
C ARG A 17 -11.22 12.65 0.65
N VAL A 18 -10.78 11.40 0.74
CA VAL A 18 -11.65 10.23 0.88
C VAL A 18 -12.07 10.09 2.34
N ASP A 19 -13.37 10.12 2.60
CA ASP A 19 -13.91 10.06 3.96
C ASP A 19 -14.22 8.63 4.41
N LEU A 20 -14.77 7.81 3.50
CA LEU A 20 -14.99 6.39 3.72
C LEU A 20 -13.81 5.61 3.16
N TYR A 21 -12.96 5.10 4.05
CA TYR A 21 -11.76 4.35 3.70
C TYR A 21 -11.49 3.24 4.70
N TYR A 22 -11.37 2.02 4.21
CA TYR A 22 -10.97 0.83 4.97
C TYR A 22 -9.99 0.02 4.13
N SER A 23 -8.83 -0.29 4.68
CA SER A 23 -7.82 -1.07 3.99
C SER A 23 -7.05 -1.95 4.96
N SER A 24 -6.80 -3.20 4.59
CA SER A 24 -5.98 -4.12 5.38
C SER A 24 -5.20 -5.06 4.49
N TYR A 25 -4.01 -5.40 4.94
CA TYR A 25 -3.15 -6.39 4.31
C TYR A 25 -2.95 -7.57 5.27
N CYS A 26 -3.00 -8.78 4.74
CA CYS A 26 -2.54 -9.98 5.42
C CYS A 26 -1.39 -10.56 4.59
N VAL A 27 -0.22 -10.70 5.22
CA VAL A 27 0.99 -11.19 4.57
C VAL A 27 1.41 -12.49 5.25
N ARG A 28 1.66 -13.53 4.46
CA ARG A 28 2.09 -14.85 4.95
C ARG A 28 3.28 -15.35 4.17
N ALA A 29 4.28 -15.90 4.87
CA ALA A 29 5.39 -16.58 4.22
C ALA A 29 4.89 -17.90 3.60
N VAL A 30 5.21 -18.12 2.32
CA VAL A 30 4.83 -19.32 1.59
C VAL A 30 6.07 -19.92 0.92
N LYS A 31 5.99 -21.20 0.54
CA LYS A 31 7.05 -21.82 -0.23
C LYS A 31 7.17 -21.16 -1.60
N SER A 32 8.39 -20.90 -2.01
CA SER A 32 8.69 -20.49 -3.37
C SER A 32 8.48 -21.66 -4.33
N ARG A 33 8.16 -21.34 -5.60
CA ARG A 33 8.06 -22.36 -6.65
C ARG A 33 9.44 -22.80 -7.17
N LYS A 34 10.48 -22.03 -6.88
CA LYS A 34 11.85 -22.27 -7.36
C LYS A 34 12.64 -23.18 -6.41
N ASP A 35 12.35 -23.07 -5.12
CA ASP A 35 13.01 -23.75 -4.04
C ASP A 35 11.97 -24.04 -2.94
N ASP A 36 12.03 -25.21 -2.29
CA ASP A 36 11.15 -25.59 -1.17
C ASP A 36 11.29 -24.67 0.07
N GLN A 37 12.09 -23.62 -0.05
CA GLN A 37 12.35 -22.59 0.93
C GLN A 37 11.19 -21.59 0.99
N LYS A 38 10.99 -20.99 2.17
CA LYS A 38 9.99 -19.93 2.38
C LYS A 38 10.51 -18.56 1.95
N THR A 39 10.96 -18.46 0.70
CA THR A 39 11.49 -17.21 0.09
C THR A 39 10.42 -16.39 -0.64
N ALA A 40 9.16 -16.84 -0.63
CA ALA A 40 8.02 -16.14 -1.21
C ALA A 40 6.99 -15.73 -0.14
N CYS A 41 6.07 -14.84 -0.50
CA CYS A 41 4.94 -14.49 0.35
C CYS A 41 3.64 -14.44 -0.45
N GLU A 42 2.54 -14.76 0.23
CA GLU A 42 1.20 -14.45 -0.22
C GLU A 42 0.74 -13.16 0.47
N VAL A 43 0.12 -12.27 -0.30
CA VAL A 43 -0.42 -11.00 0.17
C VAL A 43 -1.89 -10.92 -0.20
N LEU A 44 -2.75 -10.83 0.81
CA LEU A 44 -4.18 -10.55 0.64
C LEU A 44 -4.43 -9.07 0.98
N LEU A 45 -5.05 -8.35 0.06
CA LEU A 45 -5.48 -6.97 0.24
C LEU A 45 -7.00 -6.91 0.28
N PHE A 46 -7.54 -6.44 1.40
CA PHE A 46 -8.95 -6.02 1.50
C PHE A 46 -9.00 -4.51 1.46
N HIS A 47 -9.75 -3.97 0.51
CA HIS A 47 -9.77 -2.54 0.26
C HIS A 47 -11.17 -2.05 -0.08
N TYR A 48 -11.59 -0.98 0.57
CA TYR A 48 -12.82 -0.26 0.31
C TYR A 48 -12.57 1.23 0.44
N GLU A 49 -13.01 1.98 -0.56
CA GLU A 49 -13.00 3.43 -0.54
C GLU A 49 -14.17 4.01 -1.32
N ASP A 50 -14.65 5.17 -0.87
CA ASP A 50 -15.59 5.99 -1.64
C ASP A 50 -14.89 7.26 -2.16
N MET A 51 -14.43 7.20 -3.40
CA MET A 51 -13.87 8.36 -4.10
C MET A 51 -14.96 9.27 -4.69
N GLY A 52 -16.22 8.85 -4.75
CA GLY A 52 -17.29 9.52 -5.50
C GLY A 52 -17.13 9.43 -7.02
N ILE A 53 -16.44 8.40 -7.51
CA ILE A 53 -16.27 8.11 -8.94
C ILE A 53 -17.33 7.08 -9.36
N PRO A 54 -17.95 7.20 -10.55
CA PRO A 54 -18.88 6.19 -11.05
C PRO A 54 -18.24 4.79 -11.08
N TRP A 55 -19.00 3.80 -10.64
CA TRP A 55 -18.52 2.42 -10.47
C TRP A 55 -17.88 1.82 -11.74
N GLU A 56 -18.45 2.08 -12.91
CA GLU A 56 -17.90 1.56 -14.17
C GLU A 56 -16.54 2.19 -14.53
N VAL A 57 -16.32 3.44 -14.15
CA VAL A 57 -15.01 4.12 -14.31
C VAL A 57 -14.00 3.52 -13.33
N ALA A 58 -14.40 3.27 -12.08
CA ALA A 58 -13.55 2.62 -11.08
C ALA A 58 -13.13 1.21 -11.53
N LYS A 59 -14.08 0.39 -11.99
CA LYS A 59 -13.82 -0.94 -12.57
C LYS A 59 -12.82 -0.89 -13.72
N LEU A 60 -12.99 0.06 -14.65
CA LEU A 60 -12.10 0.21 -15.79
C LEU A 60 -10.67 0.53 -15.31
N GLY A 61 -10.53 1.46 -14.37
CA GLY A 61 -9.26 1.83 -13.76
C GLY A 61 -8.58 0.65 -13.06
N VAL A 62 -9.32 -0.15 -12.29
CA VAL A 62 -8.79 -1.36 -11.65
C VAL A 62 -8.34 -2.38 -12.70
N ARG A 63 -9.18 -2.67 -13.71
CA ARG A 63 -8.87 -3.67 -14.74
C ARG A 63 -7.62 -3.33 -15.54
N GLN A 64 -7.41 -2.04 -15.84
CA GLN A 64 -6.26 -1.59 -16.61
C GLN A 64 -5.01 -1.32 -15.75
N GLY A 65 -5.20 -0.83 -14.52
CA GLY A 65 -4.12 -0.31 -13.67
C GLY A 65 -3.57 -1.30 -12.65
N MET A 66 -4.39 -2.23 -12.14
CA MET A 66 -4.03 -3.06 -10.98
C MET A 66 -2.78 -3.91 -11.25
N TRP A 67 -2.67 -4.54 -12.42
CA TRP A 67 -1.49 -5.33 -12.74
C TRP A 67 -0.21 -4.48 -12.83
N GLY A 68 -0.33 -3.23 -13.32
CA GLY A 68 0.77 -2.26 -13.29
C GLY A 68 1.22 -1.92 -11.87
N ALA A 69 0.28 -1.81 -10.92
CA ALA A 69 0.59 -1.62 -9.50
C ALA A 69 1.24 -2.87 -8.89
N VAL A 70 0.72 -4.07 -9.15
CA VAL A 70 1.28 -5.35 -8.66
C VAL A 70 2.74 -5.51 -9.10
N LYS A 71 3.06 -5.21 -10.36
CA LYS A 71 4.44 -5.29 -10.88
C LYS A 71 5.43 -4.37 -10.18
N LYS A 72 4.98 -3.30 -9.49
CA LYS A 72 5.86 -2.38 -8.77
C LYS A 72 6.26 -2.89 -7.38
N PHE A 73 5.62 -3.92 -6.85
CA PHE A 73 5.92 -4.44 -5.50
C PHE A 73 7.32 -5.05 -5.41
N ASP A 74 7.73 -5.92 -6.33
CA ASP A 74 9.06 -6.54 -6.32
C ASP A 74 10.21 -5.51 -6.40
N PRO A 75 10.25 -4.59 -7.39
CA PRO A 75 11.32 -3.59 -7.44
C PRO A 75 11.27 -2.67 -6.22
N GLY A 76 10.09 -2.27 -5.74
CA GLY A 76 9.94 -1.47 -4.53
C GLY A 76 10.50 -2.16 -3.28
N LEU A 77 10.24 -3.46 -3.12
CA LEU A 77 10.77 -4.26 -2.01
C LEU A 77 12.30 -4.39 -2.08
N ARG A 78 12.87 -4.57 -3.28
CA ARG A 78 14.33 -4.62 -3.48
C ARG A 78 14.99 -3.29 -3.12
N THR A 79 14.43 -2.18 -3.59
CA THR A 79 14.91 -0.84 -3.23
C THR A 79 14.84 -0.63 -1.71
N TYR A 80 13.70 -0.95 -1.10
CA TYR A 80 13.53 -0.85 0.35
C TYR A 80 14.57 -1.69 1.11
N LYS A 81 14.81 -2.94 0.70
CA LYS A 81 15.84 -3.80 1.31
C LYS A 81 17.23 -3.17 1.20
N ASN A 82 17.61 -2.69 0.02
CA ASN A 82 18.92 -2.07 -0.20
C ASN A 82 19.11 -0.80 0.64
N GLU A 83 18.08 0.04 0.76
CA GLU A 83 18.11 1.25 1.61
C GLU A 83 18.21 0.90 3.09
N ARG A 84 17.57 -0.18 3.54
CA ARG A 84 17.68 -0.66 4.92
C ARG A 84 19.07 -1.23 5.20
N ASP A 85 19.64 -1.96 4.25
CA ASP A 85 20.97 -2.56 4.37
C ASP A 85 22.09 -1.49 4.28
N SER A 86 21.86 -0.37 3.60
CA SER A 86 22.84 0.73 3.50
C SER A 86 22.97 1.59 4.77
N GLY A 87 22.05 1.44 5.73
CA GLY A 87 22.04 2.25 6.96
C GLY A 87 21.64 3.71 6.75
N ALA A 88 21.11 4.07 5.57
CA ALA A 88 20.66 5.43 5.30
C ALA A 88 19.55 5.88 6.26
N PRO A 89 19.47 7.18 6.61
CA PRO A 89 18.38 7.70 7.42
C PRO A 89 17.02 7.43 6.77
N LEU A 90 16.02 7.09 7.60
CA LEU A 90 14.66 6.85 7.12
C LEU A 90 14.07 8.12 6.51
N SER A 91 13.38 7.96 5.37
CA SER A 91 12.59 9.04 4.79
C SER A 91 11.48 9.49 5.75
N ARG A 92 10.99 10.73 5.58
CA ARG A 92 9.85 11.25 6.35
C ARG A 92 8.64 10.32 6.33
N CYS A 93 8.34 9.75 5.16
CA CYS A 93 7.23 8.80 5.02
C CYS A 93 7.47 7.51 5.81
N ALA A 94 8.69 6.97 5.79
CA ALA A 94 9.05 5.77 6.55
C ALA A 94 9.01 6.01 8.06
N ASN A 95 9.40 7.20 8.53
CA ASN A 95 9.25 7.60 9.92
C ASN A 95 7.77 7.68 10.34
N ASN A 96 6.92 8.29 9.51
CA ASN A 96 5.48 8.38 9.78
C ASN A 96 4.80 7.00 9.78
N ALA A 97 5.26 6.06 8.94
CA ALA A 97 4.73 4.70 8.92
C ALA A 97 4.94 3.98 10.25
N LYS A 98 6.11 4.14 10.90
CA LYS A 98 6.39 3.57 12.23
C LYS A 98 5.45 4.08 13.32
N ILE A 99 4.92 5.30 13.20
CA ILE A 99 4.00 5.87 14.20
C ILE A 99 2.68 5.10 14.25
N ASN A 100 2.29 4.46 13.15
CA ASN A 100 1.03 3.70 13.06
C ASN A 100 1.19 2.22 13.42
N THR A 101 2.42 1.72 13.59
CA THR A 101 2.71 0.35 14.02
C THR A 101 2.93 0.36 15.53
N LYS A 102 1.87 0.14 16.31
CA LYS A 102 1.96 -0.27 17.71
C LYS A 102 1.83 -1.78 17.80
#